data_AF-A0A7J4CQW2-F1
#
_entry.id   AF-A0A7J4CQW2-F1
#
_cell.length_a   1.000
_cell.length_b   1.000
_cell.length_c   1.000
_cell.angle_alpha   90.00
_cell.angle_beta   90.00
_cell.angle_gamma   90.00
#
_symmetry.space_group_name_H-M   'P 1'
#
loop_
_entity.id
_entity.type
_entity.pdbx_description
1 polymer ?
#
loop_
_entity_poly.entity_id
_entity_poly.type
_entity_poly.pdbx_seq_one_letter_code
_entity_poly.pdbx_strand_id
1 'polypeptide(L)'
;LGKESHEKIPSFMDGLDTVFTENIVSKGKSIQSVSFDKKISELETRLEEQTKAIKTVTEKSENIAKVASSFSEYMSQGISKMDDSRIINLLKTNNAEIIKEKGIDYVKVDDAKIKVDLDSSLPTTASVLFNASKKQKAAIIPLQKLVKKTEEELEKVIDKGEVAKQSVSFSQVRKKNWFERYRWFYTSDGILAVGGRDSSSNSAIIRKRLEKNDKVFHTESSGSPFFLLKDDISPTSASLAEVAHATVCFSRAWKESIYGSSAYWVNPDQVKKAAPSGQSMGKGSFAIEGQRNFVKISTLKLCVAIIKQEENYMLTCGPPSLQDRCVCYAMIEPGSMEMVNIAKKIRVQFITINEEIGKLFSIDDYVRVLPSGLSHMIDSGS
;
A
#
# COMPACT_ATOMS: atom_id res chain seq x y z
N LEU A 1 -25.23 -13.93 -24.76
CA LEU A 1 -24.90 -15.30 -24.29
C LEU A 1 -23.39 -15.43 -24.33
N GLY A 2 -22.73 -15.18 -23.20
CA GLY A 2 -21.27 -15.15 -23.12
C GLY A 2 -20.69 -16.54 -23.34
N LYS A 3 -19.65 -16.65 -24.17
CA LYS A 3 -18.87 -17.88 -24.32
C LYS A 3 -18.26 -18.21 -22.94
N GLU A 4 -18.77 -19.24 -22.28
CA GLU A 4 -18.08 -19.81 -21.12
C GLU A 4 -16.76 -20.41 -21.61
N SER A 5 -15.67 -19.78 -21.19
CA SER A 5 -14.32 -20.28 -21.37
C SER A 5 -14.08 -21.41 -20.37
N HIS A 6 -13.99 -22.65 -20.84
CA HIS A 6 -13.65 -23.80 -20.00
C HIS A 6 -12.16 -24.10 -20.11
N GLU A 7 -11.40 -23.90 -19.04
CA GLU A 7 -9.99 -24.27 -18.96
C GLU A 7 -9.87 -25.68 -18.34
N LYS A 8 -9.11 -26.58 -18.97
CA LYS A 8 -8.79 -27.90 -18.38
C LYS A 8 -7.78 -27.70 -17.24
N ILE A 9 -8.13 -28.19 -16.05
CA ILE A 9 -7.33 -28.01 -14.83
C ILE A 9 -6.76 -29.38 -14.41
N PRO A 10 -5.45 -29.51 -14.05
CA PRO A 10 -4.80 -30.80 -13.82
C PRO A 10 -5.38 -31.60 -12.63
N SER A 11 -5.95 -30.91 -11.65
CA SER A 11 -6.61 -31.52 -10.51
C SER A 11 -7.77 -30.66 -10.01
N PHE A 12 -8.73 -31.31 -9.36
CA PHE A 12 -9.85 -30.64 -8.70
C PHE A 12 -9.40 -29.60 -7.66
N MET A 13 -8.28 -29.86 -6.99
CA MET A 13 -7.72 -28.94 -6.00
C MET A 13 -7.11 -27.70 -6.63
N ASP A 14 -6.45 -27.85 -7.78
CA ASP A 14 -5.92 -26.69 -8.51
C ASP A 14 -7.06 -25.84 -9.08
N GLY A 15 -8.19 -26.46 -9.44
CA GLY A 15 -9.40 -25.74 -9.83
C GLY A 15 -10.04 -24.94 -8.70
N LEU A 16 -10.10 -25.51 -7.50
CA LEU A 16 -10.59 -24.78 -6.32
C LEU A 16 -9.65 -23.62 -5.96
N ASP A 17 -8.34 -23.85 -5.93
CA ASP A 17 -7.36 -22.81 -5.59
C ASP A 17 -7.41 -21.65 -6.59
N THR A 18 -7.57 -21.91 -7.90
CA THR A 18 -7.74 -20.86 -8.93
C THR A 18 -9.03 -20.07 -8.70
N VAL A 19 -10.18 -20.73 -8.57
CA VAL A 19 -11.49 -20.07 -8.43
C VAL A 19 -11.61 -19.29 -7.12
N PHE A 20 -11.07 -19.80 -6.02
CA PHE A 20 -11.08 -19.09 -4.74
C PHE A 20 -10.11 -17.91 -4.75
N THR A 21 -8.93 -18.05 -5.37
CA THR A 21 -7.96 -16.95 -5.47
C THR A 21 -8.51 -15.84 -6.35
N GLU A 22 -9.10 -16.16 -7.51
CA GLU A 22 -9.68 -15.17 -8.41
C GLU A 22 -10.89 -14.45 -7.79
N ASN A 23 -11.76 -15.17 -7.08
CA ASN A 23 -12.92 -14.55 -6.42
C ASN A 23 -12.52 -13.69 -5.21
N ILE A 24 -11.55 -14.11 -4.40
CA ILE A 24 -11.08 -13.30 -3.26
C ILE A 24 -10.37 -12.04 -3.76
N VAL A 25 -9.55 -12.18 -4.80
CA VAL A 25 -8.81 -11.06 -5.40
C VAL A 25 -9.75 -10.10 -6.11
N SER A 26 -10.71 -10.58 -6.92
CA SER A 26 -11.69 -9.70 -7.60
C SER A 26 -12.62 -8.99 -6.63
N LYS A 27 -13.09 -9.69 -5.59
CA LYS A 27 -13.94 -9.09 -4.56
C LYS A 27 -13.15 -8.07 -3.72
N GLY A 28 -11.91 -8.37 -3.36
CA GLY A 28 -10.98 -7.42 -2.73
C GLY A 28 -10.70 -6.18 -3.58
N LYS A 29 -10.46 -6.37 -4.89
CA LYS A 29 -10.26 -5.28 -5.88
C LYS A 29 -11.47 -4.34 -5.93
N SER A 30 -12.69 -4.90 -6.02
CA SER A 30 -13.93 -4.11 -6.06
C SER A 30 -14.21 -3.34 -4.76
N ILE A 31 -13.91 -3.95 -3.60
CA ILE A 31 -14.18 -3.32 -2.30
C ILE A 31 -13.20 -2.19 -2.02
N GLN A 32 -11.91 -2.37 -2.34
CA GLN A 32 -10.91 -1.31 -2.16
C GLN A 32 -11.13 -0.15 -3.12
N SER A 33 -11.41 -0.40 -4.41
CA SER A 33 -11.64 0.69 -5.37
C SER A 33 -12.86 1.54 -4.98
N VAL A 34 -13.98 0.90 -4.62
CA VAL A 34 -15.20 1.59 -4.19
C VAL A 34 -14.95 2.42 -2.93
N SER A 35 -14.12 1.95 -2.01
CA SER A 35 -13.75 2.71 -0.80
C SER A 35 -12.91 3.96 -1.12
N PHE A 36 -12.02 3.91 -2.11
CA PHE A 36 -11.21 5.06 -2.52
C PHE A 36 -12.04 6.05 -3.34
N ASP A 37 -12.82 5.58 -4.30
CA ASP A 37 -13.65 6.42 -5.16
C ASP A 37 -14.67 7.22 -4.34
N LYS A 38 -15.28 6.60 -3.32
CA LYS A 38 -16.17 7.29 -2.39
C LYS A 38 -15.44 8.42 -1.64
N LYS A 39 -14.24 8.15 -1.15
CA LYS A 39 -13.46 9.14 -0.38
C LYS A 39 -12.95 10.29 -1.25
N ILE A 40 -12.60 10.02 -2.51
CA ILE A 40 -12.25 11.05 -3.51
C ILE A 40 -13.46 11.95 -3.76
N SER A 41 -14.64 11.36 -4.04
CA SER A 41 -15.87 12.12 -4.28
C SER A 41 -16.27 13.00 -3.08
N GLU A 42 -16.11 12.50 -1.85
CA GLU A 42 -16.34 13.29 -0.64
C GLU A 42 -15.39 14.50 -0.52
N LEU A 43 -14.11 14.33 -0.87
CA LEU A 43 -13.11 15.40 -0.83
C LEU A 43 -13.30 16.42 -1.97
N GLU A 44 -13.64 15.98 -3.18
CA GLU A 44 -13.97 16.85 -4.32
C GLU A 44 -15.18 17.72 -4.03
N THR A 45 -16.26 17.14 -3.50
CA THR A 45 -17.46 17.88 -3.09
C THR A 45 -17.11 18.96 -2.06
N ARG A 46 -16.29 18.60 -1.07
CA ARG A 46 -15.82 19.54 -0.04
C ARG A 46 -14.97 20.67 -0.63
N LEU A 47 -14.12 20.37 -1.61
CA LEU A 47 -13.29 21.37 -2.30
C LEU A 47 -14.17 22.35 -3.10
N GLU A 48 -15.18 21.84 -3.79
CA GLU A 48 -16.14 22.66 -4.55
C GLU A 48 -16.89 23.62 -3.62
N GLU A 49 -17.40 23.13 -2.49
CA GLU A 49 -18.08 23.96 -1.48
C GLU A 49 -17.18 25.07 -0.93
N GLN A 50 -15.93 24.75 -0.58
CA GLN A 50 -14.96 25.72 -0.09
C GLN A 50 -14.60 26.77 -1.14
N THR A 51 -14.44 26.36 -2.40
CA THR A 51 -14.13 27.26 -3.52
C THR A 51 -15.31 28.20 -3.80
N LYS A 52 -16.53 27.68 -3.75
CA LYS A 52 -17.76 28.48 -3.86
C LYS A 52 -17.90 29.47 -2.71
N ALA A 53 -17.54 29.07 -1.49
CA ALA A 53 -17.53 29.97 -0.34
C ALA A 53 -16.52 31.11 -0.50
N ILE A 54 -15.29 30.82 -0.97
CA ILE A 54 -14.29 31.83 -1.28
C ILE A 54 -14.82 32.80 -2.34
N LYS A 55 -15.36 32.29 -3.46
CA LYS A 55 -15.93 33.12 -4.53
C LYS A 55 -17.01 34.06 -3.99
N THR A 56 -17.94 33.54 -3.20
CA THR A 56 -19.02 34.32 -2.58
C THR A 56 -18.49 35.43 -1.67
N VAL A 57 -17.49 35.13 -0.83
CA VAL A 57 -16.89 36.12 0.07
C VAL A 57 -16.12 37.20 -0.71
N THR A 58 -15.41 36.80 -1.77
CA THR A 58 -14.69 37.72 -2.67
C THR A 58 -15.65 38.68 -3.35
N GLU A 59 -16.69 38.17 -4.03
CA GLU A 59 -17.72 38.97 -4.72
C GLU A 59 -18.40 39.95 -3.75
N LYS A 60 -18.81 39.48 -2.56
CA LYS A 60 -19.40 40.35 -1.53
C LYS A 60 -18.46 41.48 -1.12
N SER A 61 -17.17 41.18 -0.91
CA SER A 61 -16.19 42.19 -0.53
C SER A 61 -15.93 43.21 -1.63
N GLU A 62 -15.96 42.79 -2.90
CA GLU A 62 -15.77 43.63 -4.07
C GLU A 62 -16.97 44.53 -4.31
N ASN A 63 -18.19 44.01 -4.15
CA ASN A 63 -19.41 44.81 -4.21
C ASN A 63 -19.41 45.92 -3.15
N ILE A 64 -19.03 45.61 -1.90
CA ILE A 64 -18.91 46.62 -0.84
C ILE A 64 -17.86 47.68 -1.20
N ALA A 65 -16.70 47.26 -1.73
CA ALA A 65 -15.66 48.18 -2.16
C ALA A 65 -16.13 49.07 -3.33
N LYS A 66 -16.87 48.50 -4.29
CA LYS A 66 -17.45 49.22 -5.42
C LYS A 66 -18.42 50.30 -4.96
N VAL A 67 -19.31 49.97 -4.02
CA VAL A 67 -20.22 50.95 -3.40
C VAL A 67 -19.41 52.05 -2.71
N ALA A 68 -18.38 51.70 -1.94
CA ALA A 68 -17.51 52.70 -1.30
C ALA A 68 -16.82 53.62 -2.33
N SER A 69 -16.31 53.08 -3.43
CA SER A 69 -15.68 53.84 -4.52
C SER A 69 -16.66 54.76 -5.25
N SER A 70 -17.92 54.35 -5.41
CA SER A 70 -18.95 55.16 -6.06
C SER A 70 -19.24 56.47 -5.32
N PHE A 71 -18.94 56.55 -4.02
CA PHE A 71 -19.20 57.75 -3.23
C PHE A 71 -18.34 58.94 -3.70
N SER A 72 -17.15 58.69 -4.25
CA SER A 72 -16.33 59.73 -4.87
C SER A 72 -17.01 60.34 -6.10
N GLU A 73 -17.69 59.52 -6.90
CA GLU A 73 -18.47 59.98 -8.04
C GLU A 73 -19.69 60.77 -7.58
N TYR A 74 -20.38 60.31 -6.53
CA TYR A 74 -21.55 61.02 -5.97
C TYR A 74 -21.16 62.42 -5.44
N MET A 75 -19.99 62.53 -4.81
CA MET A 75 -19.45 63.83 -4.40
C MET A 75 -19.20 64.75 -5.59
N SER A 76 -18.68 64.23 -6.71
CA SER A 76 -18.46 65.02 -7.92
C SER A 76 -19.78 65.57 -8.52
N GLN A 77 -20.90 64.90 -8.23
CA GLN A 77 -22.26 65.31 -8.61
C GLN A 77 -22.91 66.28 -7.59
N GLY A 78 -22.15 66.77 -6.61
CA GLY A 78 -22.60 67.76 -5.64
C GLY A 78 -23.42 67.18 -4.48
N ILE A 79 -23.19 65.91 -4.13
CA ILE A 79 -23.80 65.24 -2.97
C ILE A 79 -22.76 65.20 -1.85
N SER A 80 -23.10 65.66 -0.64
CA SER A 80 -22.14 65.77 0.48
C SER A 80 -22.47 64.89 1.70
N LYS A 81 -23.73 64.48 1.85
CA LYS A 81 -24.25 63.73 3.00
C LYS A 81 -25.13 62.57 2.56
N MET A 82 -25.26 61.57 3.43
CA MET A 82 -26.03 60.33 3.18
C MET A 82 -27.56 60.51 3.22
N ASP A 83 -28.06 61.63 3.74
CA ASP A 83 -29.49 61.99 3.82
C ASP A 83 -30.05 62.59 2.52
N ASP A 84 -29.20 62.85 1.52
CA ASP A 84 -29.62 63.38 0.23
C ASP A 84 -30.48 62.37 -0.54
N SER A 85 -31.70 62.77 -0.91
CA SER A 85 -32.66 61.95 -1.66
C SER A 85 -32.09 61.32 -2.95
N ARG A 86 -31.08 61.95 -3.57
CA ARG A 86 -30.42 61.46 -4.80
C ARG A 86 -29.58 60.21 -4.56
N ILE A 87 -29.05 60.02 -3.36
CA ILE A 87 -28.23 58.84 -2.98
C ILE A 87 -29.03 57.55 -3.07
N ILE A 88 -30.31 57.59 -2.72
CA ILE A 88 -31.17 56.40 -2.70
C ILE A 88 -31.23 55.76 -4.09
N ASN A 89 -31.34 56.56 -5.14
CA ASN A 89 -31.37 56.05 -6.52
C ASN A 89 -29.98 55.59 -6.99
N LEU A 90 -28.92 56.27 -6.58
CA LEU A 90 -27.54 55.93 -6.96
C LEU A 90 -27.04 54.63 -6.30
N LEU A 91 -27.40 54.40 -5.04
CA LEU A 91 -27.12 53.15 -4.33
C LEU A 91 -27.81 51.95 -5.00
N LYS A 92 -29.06 52.12 -5.45
CA LYS A 92 -29.80 51.07 -6.15
C LYS A 92 -29.11 50.62 -7.43
N THR A 93 -28.44 51.52 -8.16
CA THR A 93 -27.62 51.19 -9.34
C THR A 93 -26.46 50.26 -9.00
N ASN A 94 -26.02 50.22 -7.74
CA ASN A 94 -24.94 49.37 -7.24
C ASN A 94 -25.45 48.26 -6.29
N ASN A 95 -26.71 47.85 -6.41
CA ASN A 95 -27.34 46.82 -5.56
C ASN A 95 -27.22 47.11 -4.05
N ALA A 96 -27.22 48.39 -3.69
CA ALA A 96 -27.15 48.83 -2.31
C ALA A 96 -28.42 49.59 -1.92
N GLU A 97 -28.79 49.50 -0.64
CA GLU A 97 -29.93 50.21 -0.07
C GLU A 97 -29.64 50.65 1.36
N ILE A 98 -30.32 51.71 1.80
CA ILE A 98 -30.28 52.16 3.18
C ILE A 98 -31.45 51.48 3.91
N ILE A 99 -31.15 50.74 4.98
CA ILE A 99 -32.15 50.10 5.83
C ILE A 99 -32.00 50.56 7.28
N LYS A 100 -33.11 50.58 8.02
CA LYS A 100 -33.14 50.93 9.43
C LYS A 100 -33.66 49.76 10.25
N GLU A 101 -32.86 49.26 11.17
CA GLU A 101 -33.24 48.15 12.05
C GLU A 101 -33.04 48.55 13.51
N LYS A 102 -34.11 48.50 14.32
CA LYS A 102 -34.08 48.86 15.76
C LYS A 102 -33.45 50.24 16.03
N GLY A 103 -33.69 51.21 15.14
CA GLY A 103 -33.16 52.57 15.26
C GLY A 103 -31.72 52.76 14.77
N ILE A 104 -31.07 51.72 14.26
CA ILE A 104 -29.70 51.78 13.70
C ILE A 104 -29.79 51.79 12.17
N ASP A 105 -29.07 52.72 11.54
CA ASP A 105 -29.00 52.84 10.08
C ASP A 105 -27.88 51.96 9.50
N TYR A 106 -28.18 51.28 8.40
CA TYR A 106 -27.25 50.40 7.69
C TYR A 106 -27.26 50.69 6.20
N VAL A 107 -26.09 50.59 5.58
CA VAL A 107 -26.00 50.35 4.13
C VAL A 107 -25.98 48.83 3.95
N LYS A 108 -27.01 48.31 3.28
CA LYS A 108 -27.09 46.92 2.87
C LYS A 108 -26.55 46.81 1.45
N VAL A 109 -25.52 45.98 1.27
CA VAL A 109 -24.95 45.62 -0.02
C VAL A 109 -25.14 44.11 -0.17
N ASP A 110 -25.98 43.69 -1.10
CA ASP A 110 -26.50 42.32 -1.18
C ASP A 110 -27.10 41.87 0.18
N ASP A 111 -26.50 40.89 0.86
CA ASP A 111 -26.92 40.43 2.20
C ASP A 111 -26.12 41.09 3.34
N ALA A 112 -25.06 41.82 3.03
CA ALA A 112 -24.17 42.39 4.03
C ALA A 112 -24.76 43.69 4.58
N LYS A 113 -24.96 43.76 5.90
CA LYS A 113 -25.45 44.96 6.59
C LYS A 113 -24.27 45.68 7.26
N ILE A 114 -23.90 46.84 6.75
CA ILE A 114 -22.82 47.67 7.30
C ILE A 114 -23.45 48.83 8.05
N LYS A 115 -23.20 48.92 9.36
CA LYS A 115 -23.69 50.03 10.19
C LYS A 115 -23.07 51.33 9.69
N VAL A 116 -23.91 52.34 9.46
CA VAL A 116 -23.48 53.68 9.06
C VAL A 116 -24.15 54.74 9.92
N ASP A 117 -23.63 55.96 9.83
CA ASP A 117 -24.26 57.15 10.37
C ASP A 117 -24.68 58.03 9.19
N LEU A 118 -25.97 58.39 9.12
CA LEU A 118 -26.51 59.17 8.01
C LEU A 118 -26.12 60.65 8.10
N ASP A 119 -25.80 61.14 9.30
CA ASP A 119 -25.33 62.50 9.53
C ASP A 119 -23.85 62.69 9.15
N SER A 120 -23.14 61.57 8.96
CA SER A 120 -21.73 61.55 8.55
C SER A 120 -21.55 61.90 7.07
N SER A 121 -20.39 62.48 6.75
CA SER A 121 -20.02 62.79 5.37
C SER A 121 -19.79 61.52 4.54
N LEU A 122 -20.00 61.62 3.23
CA LEU A 122 -19.75 60.52 2.27
C LEU A 122 -18.35 59.89 2.41
N PRO A 123 -17.24 60.64 2.57
CA PRO A 123 -15.90 60.05 2.78
C PRO A 123 -15.81 59.19 4.05
N THR A 124 -16.45 59.63 5.14
CA THR A 124 -16.47 58.88 6.40
C THR A 124 -17.20 57.55 6.21
N THR A 125 -18.35 57.58 5.55
CA THR A 125 -19.14 56.38 5.25
C THR A 125 -18.41 55.46 4.27
N ALA A 126 -17.75 55.99 3.24
CA ALA A 126 -16.90 55.21 2.34
C ALA A 126 -15.76 54.49 3.09
N SER A 127 -15.12 55.15 4.06
CA SER A 127 -14.10 54.54 4.91
C SER A 127 -14.66 53.36 5.73
N VAL A 128 -15.86 53.50 6.29
CA VAL A 128 -16.55 52.41 7.01
C VAL A 128 -16.79 51.21 6.09
N LEU A 129 -17.27 51.43 4.86
CA LEU A 129 -17.48 50.37 3.88
C LEU A 129 -16.16 49.72 3.44
N PHE A 130 -15.09 50.50 3.22
CA PHE A 130 -13.77 49.95 2.89
C PHE A 130 -13.22 49.07 4.02
N ASN A 131 -13.40 49.47 5.28
CA ASN A 131 -12.99 48.67 6.43
C ASN A 131 -13.80 47.37 6.54
N ALA A 132 -15.11 47.44 6.26
CA ALA A 132 -15.95 46.25 6.19
C ALA A 132 -15.51 45.30 5.07
N SER A 133 -15.24 45.81 3.87
CA SER A 133 -14.70 45.04 2.74
C SER A 133 -13.37 44.38 3.09
N LYS A 134 -12.42 45.12 3.69
CA LYS A 134 -11.13 44.57 4.14
C LYS A 134 -11.30 43.45 5.16
N LYS A 135 -12.19 43.62 6.14
CA LYS A 135 -12.49 42.60 7.15
C LYS A 135 -13.06 41.33 6.52
N GLN A 136 -13.92 41.48 5.52
CA GLN A 136 -14.50 40.36 4.78
C GLN A 136 -13.46 39.66 3.90
N LYS A 137 -12.56 40.41 3.24
CA LYS A 137 -11.41 39.86 2.52
C LYS A 137 -10.46 39.08 3.43
N ALA A 138 -10.26 39.53 4.68
CA ALA A 138 -9.41 38.81 5.62
C ALA A 138 -9.94 37.40 5.96
N ALA A 139 -11.25 37.15 5.84
CA ALA A 139 -11.84 35.83 6.02
C ALA A 139 -11.51 34.84 4.89
N ILE A 140 -10.99 35.30 3.74
CA ILE A 140 -10.54 34.46 2.63
C ILE A 140 -9.28 33.67 3.00
N ILE A 141 -8.37 34.26 3.79
CA ILE A 141 -7.08 33.66 4.16
C ILE A 141 -7.26 32.31 4.88
N PRO A 142 -8.07 32.18 5.95
CA PRO A 142 -8.31 30.88 6.58
C PRO A 142 -9.03 29.89 5.64
N LEU A 143 -9.93 30.36 4.77
CA LEU A 143 -10.59 29.50 3.78
C LEU A 143 -9.61 28.93 2.76
N GLN A 144 -8.65 29.73 2.28
CA GLN A 144 -7.58 29.26 1.38
C GLN A 144 -6.69 28.21 2.05
N LYS A 145 -6.39 28.35 3.34
CA LYS A 145 -5.64 27.31 4.09
C LYS A 145 -6.43 26.01 4.19
N LEU A 146 -7.76 26.08 4.33
CA LEU A 146 -8.64 24.93 4.33
C LEU A 146 -8.67 24.22 2.97
N VAL A 147 -8.74 25.00 1.87
CA VAL A 147 -8.63 24.47 0.50
C VAL A 147 -7.30 23.73 0.33
N LYS A 148 -6.18 24.38 0.62
CA LYS A 148 -4.85 23.77 0.50
C LYS A 148 -4.72 22.46 1.29
N LYS A 149 -5.24 22.42 2.52
CA LYS A 149 -5.23 21.20 3.33
C LYS A 149 -6.08 20.08 2.71
N THR A 150 -7.19 20.44 2.09
CA THR A 150 -8.08 19.50 1.39
C THR A 150 -7.43 18.98 0.10
N GLU A 151 -6.74 19.85 -0.65
CA GLU A 151 -5.92 19.47 -1.82
C GLU A 151 -4.81 18.48 -1.45
N GLU A 152 -4.04 18.78 -0.40
CA GLU A 152 -2.99 17.88 0.10
C GLU A 152 -3.55 16.52 0.60
N GLU A 153 -4.78 16.50 1.12
CA GLU A 153 -5.45 15.26 1.52
C GLU A 153 -5.94 14.47 0.29
N LEU A 154 -6.49 15.17 -0.71
CA LEU A 154 -6.93 14.59 -1.98
C LEU A 154 -5.75 13.97 -2.73
N GLU A 155 -4.63 14.68 -2.86
CA GLU A 155 -3.40 14.18 -3.49
C GLU A 155 -2.91 12.90 -2.81
N LYS A 156 -2.85 12.87 -1.46
CA LYS A 156 -2.47 11.65 -0.72
C LYS A 156 -3.44 10.48 -0.93
N VAL A 157 -4.73 10.75 -1.13
CA VAL A 157 -5.72 9.70 -1.39
C VAL A 157 -5.59 9.20 -2.82
N ILE A 158 -5.36 10.09 -3.78
CA ILE A 158 -5.09 9.75 -5.19
C ILE A 158 -3.81 8.94 -5.28
N ASP A 159 -2.69 9.38 -4.68
CA ASP A 159 -1.43 8.64 -4.65
C ASP A 159 -1.58 7.24 -4.05
N LYS A 160 -2.32 7.12 -2.93
CA LYS A 160 -2.61 5.80 -2.34
C LYS A 160 -3.48 4.95 -3.25
N GLY A 161 -4.45 5.56 -3.94
CA GLY A 161 -5.31 4.92 -4.92
C GLY A 161 -4.55 4.48 -6.17
N GLU A 162 -3.59 5.28 -6.65
CA GLU A 162 -2.72 4.99 -7.78
C GLU A 162 -1.68 3.94 -7.43
N VAL A 163 -1.07 3.98 -6.24
CA VAL A 163 -0.19 2.91 -5.76
C VAL A 163 -0.98 1.61 -5.57
N ALA A 164 -2.21 1.68 -5.04
CA ALA A 164 -3.10 0.52 -4.98
C ALA A 164 -3.50 0.03 -6.38
N LYS A 165 -3.84 0.92 -7.32
CA LYS A 165 -4.18 0.58 -8.71
C LYS A 165 -2.96 0.08 -9.50
N GLN A 166 -1.75 0.58 -9.25
CA GLN A 166 -0.51 0.17 -9.93
C GLN A 166 -0.01 -1.16 -9.38
N SER A 167 0.00 -1.36 -8.05
CA SER A 167 0.24 -2.69 -7.45
C SER A 167 -0.80 -3.72 -7.88
N VAL A 168 -2.04 -3.29 -8.17
CA VAL A 168 -3.10 -4.13 -8.72
C VAL A 168 -3.02 -4.31 -10.24
N SER A 169 -2.55 -3.33 -11.02
CA SER A 169 -2.44 -3.41 -12.50
C SER A 169 -1.22 -4.21 -12.95
N PHE A 170 -0.13 -4.18 -12.17
CA PHE A 170 1.00 -5.08 -12.37
C PHE A 170 0.72 -6.49 -11.86
N SER A 171 -0.33 -6.68 -11.05
CA SER A 171 -1.06 -7.95 -10.98
C SER A 171 -2.00 -8.13 -12.17
N GLN A 172 -1.49 -7.95 -13.41
CA GLN A 172 -1.97 -8.80 -14.49
C GLN A 172 -2.01 -10.21 -13.90
N VAL A 173 -3.16 -10.87 -14.01
CA VAL A 173 -3.44 -12.15 -13.35
C VAL A 173 -2.47 -13.19 -13.93
N ARG A 174 -1.22 -13.15 -13.49
CA ARG A 174 -0.25 -14.19 -13.68
C ARG A 174 -0.85 -15.38 -12.96
N LYS A 175 -1.03 -16.48 -13.70
CA LYS A 175 -1.34 -17.77 -13.11
C LYS A 175 -0.21 -18.11 -12.14
N LYS A 176 -0.42 -17.81 -10.85
CA LYS A 176 0.57 -18.09 -9.82
C LYS A 176 0.78 -19.58 -9.78
N ASN A 177 2.04 -19.99 -9.78
CA ASN A 177 2.37 -21.38 -9.58
C ASN A 177 1.88 -21.83 -8.19
N TRP A 178 1.44 -23.08 -8.09
CA TRP A 178 0.91 -23.63 -6.84
C TRP A 178 1.90 -23.52 -5.67
N PHE A 179 3.20 -23.50 -5.95
CA PHE A 179 4.25 -23.43 -4.94
C PHE A 179 4.49 -22.02 -4.40
N GLU A 180 4.03 -20.96 -5.10
CA GLU A 180 4.27 -19.57 -4.70
C GLU A 180 3.62 -19.23 -3.36
N ARG A 181 2.64 -20.02 -2.91
CA ARG A 181 2.05 -19.85 -1.58
C ARG A 181 2.96 -20.29 -0.42
N TYR A 182 4.01 -21.03 -0.72
CA TYR A 182 4.98 -21.57 0.23
C TYR A 182 6.31 -20.81 0.15
N ARG A 183 7.28 -21.17 1.00
CA ARG A 183 8.68 -20.83 0.73
C ARG A 183 9.10 -21.69 -0.45
N TRP A 184 9.80 -21.13 -1.41
CA TRP A 184 10.21 -21.90 -2.58
C TRP A 184 11.47 -21.29 -3.18
N PHE A 185 12.21 -22.03 -3.97
CA PHE A 185 13.27 -21.52 -4.82
C PHE A 185 13.67 -22.61 -5.82
N TYR A 186 14.40 -22.27 -6.86
CA TYR A 186 15.07 -23.26 -7.70
C TYR A 186 16.51 -23.41 -7.26
N THR A 187 16.97 -24.65 -7.14
CA THR A 187 18.38 -24.95 -6.87
C THR A 187 19.27 -24.49 -8.05
N SER A 188 20.58 -24.53 -7.84
CA SER A 188 21.55 -24.38 -8.93
C SER A 188 21.40 -25.47 -10.02
N ASP A 189 20.71 -26.57 -9.77
CA ASP A 189 20.39 -27.54 -10.83
C ASP A 189 19.04 -27.25 -11.51
N GLY A 190 18.36 -26.16 -11.16
CA GLY A 190 17.03 -25.83 -11.67
C GLY A 190 15.90 -26.66 -11.06
N ILE A 191 16.16 -27.35 -9.95
CA ILE A 191 15.20 -28.23 -9.28
C ILE A 191 14.37 -27.40 -8.30
N LEU A 192 13.04 -27.59 -8.28
CA LEU A 192 12.17 -26.86 -7.38
C LEU A 192 12.32 -27.36 -5.94
N ALA A 193 12.69 -26.45 -5.04
CA ALA A 193 12.59 -26.63 -3.60
C ALA A 193 11.36 -25.88 -3.06
N VAL A 194 10.57 -26.51 -2.19
CA VAL A 194 9.34 -25.91 -1.63
C VAL A 194 9.15 -26.30 -0.16
N GLY A 195 8.93 -25.32 0.72
CA GLY A 195 8.87 -25.52 2.17
C GLY A 195 7.77 -24.71 2.84
N GLY A 196 7.21 -25.26 3.92
CA GLY A 196 6.09 -24.61 4.60
C GLY A 196 6.50 -23.30 5.29
N ARG A 197 5.54 -22.41 5.47
CA ARG A 197 5.71 -21.15 6.21
C ARG A 197 5.33 -21.29 7.69
N ASP A 198 4.47 -22.25 7.98
CA ASP A 198 3.86 -22.51 9.28
C ASP A 198 3.46 -23.99 9.38
N SER A 199 2.92 -24.40 10.53
CA SER A 199 2.49 -25.78 10.78
C SER A 199 1.38 -26.28 9.83
N SER A 200 0.49 -25.38 9.39
CA SER A 200 -0.62 -25.72 8.49
C SER A 200 -0.12 -25.97 7.06
N SER A 201 0.77 -25.12 6.58
CA SER A 201 1.42 -25.23 5.27
C SER A 201 2.42 -26.38 5.22
N ASN A 202 3.20 -26.63 6.28
CA ASN A 202 4.00 -27.86 6.44
C ASN A 202 3.11 -29.10 6.27
N SER A 203 1.97 -29.13 6.96
CA SER A 203 1.00 -30.22 6.85
C SER A 203 0.46 -30.39 5.44
N ALA A 204 0.17 -29.29 4.76
CA ALA A 204 -0.37 -29.31 3.40
C ALA A 204 0.65 -29.81 2.38
N ILE A 205 1.92 -29.38 2.47
CA ILE A 205 2.99 -29.82 1.57
C ILE A 205 3.20 -31.33 1.70
N ILE A 206 3.46 -31.84 2.91
CA ILE A 206 3.73 -33.26 3.12
C ILE A 206 2.55 -34.15 2.74
N ARG A 207 1.31 -33.72 3.04
CA ARG A 207 0.14 -34.55 2.75
C ARG A 207 -0.26 -34.52 1.27
N LYS A 208 -0.17 -33.36 0.61
CA LYS A 208 -0.75 -33.12 -0.72
C LYS A 208 0.27 -33.05 -1.88
N ARG A 209 1.54 -32.75 -1.61
CA ARG A 209 2.54 -32.43 -2.65
C ARG A 209 3.81 -33.30 -2.59
N LEU A 210 3.95 -34.12 -1.55
CA LEU A 210 5.03 -35.11 -1.42
C LEU A 210 4.81 -36.29 -2.38
N GLU A 211 5.76 -36.50 -3.28
CA GLU A 211 5.79 -37.56 -4.29
C GLU A 211 6.93 -38.56 -4.03
N LYS A 212 6.96 -39.68 -4.76
CA LYS A 212 7.82 -40.85 -4.46
C LYS A 212 9.32 -40.57 -4.52
N ASN A 213 9.76 -39.67 -5.40
CA ASN A 213 11.18 -39.43 -5.66
C ASN A 213 11.74 -38.21 -4.93
N ASP A 214 10.85 -37.39 -4.35
CA ASP A 214 11.21 -36.20 -3.59
C ASP A 214 12.19 -36.51 -2.44
N LYS A 215 12.88 -35.48 -1.97
CA LYS A 215 13.64 -35.52 -0.72
C LYS A 215 13.01 -34.57 0.29
N VAL A 216 12.82 -35.05 1.51
CA VAL A 216 12.18 -34.30 2.59
C VAL A 216 13.24 -33.81 3.56
N PHE A 217 13.30 -32.49 3.77
CA PHE A 217 14.26 -31.85 4.64
C PHE A 217 13.58 -31.30 5.89
N HIS A 218 14.26 -31.45 7.03
CA HIS A 218 13.89 -30.87 8.32
C HIS A 218 15.13 -30.75 9.21
N THR A 219 15.07 -29.98 10.30
CA THR A 219 16.12 -29.98 11.34
C THR A 219 15.79 -30.95 12.46
N GLU A 220 16.72 -31.28 13.35
CA GLU A 220 16.37 -32.11 14.53
C GLU A 220 15.51 -31.33 15.54
N SER A 221 15.72 -30.01 15.60
CA SER A 221 14.96 -29.12 16.45
C SER A 221 13.55 -28.85 15.91
N SER A 222 12.58 -28.71 16.81
CA SER A 222 11.24 -28.25 16.45
C SER A 222 11.26 -26.83 15.89
N GLY A 223 10.38 -26.54 14.92
CA GLY A 223 10.20 -25.20 14.39
C GLY A 223 11.03 -24.88 13.14
N SER A 224 11.58 -25.89 12.47
CA SER A 224 11.99 -25.78 11.07
C SER A 224 10.82 -26.04 10.12
N PRO A 225 10.88 -25.51 8.89
CA PRO A 225 9.97 -25.91 7.84
C PRO A 225 10.25 -27.35 7.40
N PHE A 226 9.22 -28.02 6.88
CA PHE A 226 9.41 -29.19 6.03
C PHE A 226 9.62 -28.71 4.60
N PHE A 227 10.82 -28.88 4.06
CA PHE A 227 11.13 -28.62 2.66
C PHE A 227 11.06 -29.90 1.84
N LEU A 228 10.56 -29.80 0.61
CA LEU A 228 10.63 -30.83 -0.42
C LEU A 228 11.58 -30.35 -1.50
N LEU A 229 12.51 -31.20 -1.91
CA LEU A 229 13.21 -31.08 -3.18
C LEU A 229 12.50 -31.97 -4.20
N LYS A 230 11.88 -31.37 -5.20
CA LYS A 230 11.06 -32.01 -6.23
C LYS A 230 11.95 -32.57 -7.32
N ASP A 231 12.36 -33.84 -7.21
CA ASP A 231 13.33 -34.42 -8.15
C ASP A 231 13.03 -35.88 -8.49
N ASP A 232 13.16 -36.23 -9.77
CA ASP A 232 13.00 -37.58 -10.32
C ASP A 232 14.32 -38.20 -10.82
N ILE A 233 15.41 -37.42 -10.89
CA ILE A 233 16.66 -37.78 -11.60
C ILE A 233 17.85 -38.02 -10.65
N SER A 234 17.66 -37.80 -9.36
CA SER A 234 18.64 -37.86 -8.26
C SER A 234 19.38 -36.54 -8.07
N PRO A 235 19.28 -35.92 -6.88
CA PRO A 235 19.75 -34.55 -6.71
C PRO A 235 21.25 -34.53 -6.47
N THR A 236 21.93 -33.52 -7.00
CA THR A 236 23.37 -33.33 -6.74
C THR A 236 23.61 -32.98 -5.27
N SER A 237 24.85 -33.12 -4.82
CA SER A 237 25.27 -32.64 -3.49
C SER A 237 25.04 -31.14 -3.30
N ALA A 238 25.13 -30.35 -4.38
CA ALA A 238 24.87 -28.91 -4.34
C ALA A 238 23.38 -28.64 -4.08
N SER A 239 22.47 -29.27 -4.83
CA SER A 239 21.02 -29.16 -4.59
C SER A 239 20.63 -29.60 -3.17
N LEU A 240 21.21 -30.69 -2.67
CA LEU A 240 20.98 -31.14 -1.29
C LEU A 240 21.48 -30.11 -0.27
N ALA A 241 22.66 -29.53 -0.48
CA ALA A 241 23.23 -28.51 0.39
C ALA A 241 22.40 -27.22 0.42
N GLU A 242 21.92 -26.78 -0.73
CA GLU A 242 21.09 -25.58 -0.88
C GLU A 242 19.74 -25.70 -0.14
N VAL A 243 19.06 -26.85 -0.25
CA VAL A 243 17.80 -27.08 0.47
C VAL A 243 18.03 -27.27 1.97
N ALA A 244 19.10 -27.96 2.36
CA ALA A 244 19.49 -28.04 3.77
C ALA A 244 19.78 -26.65 4.35
N HIS A 245 20.49 -25.81 3.61
CA HIS A 245 20.82 -24.43 3.99
C HIS A 245 19.57 -23.60 4.21
N ALA A 246 18.64 -23.60 3.26
CA ALA A 246 17.37 -22.92 3.39
C ALA A 246 16.54 -23.47 4.58
N THR A 247 16.53 -24.78 4.78
CA THR A 247 15.82 -25.43 5.89
C THR A 247 16.32 -24.94 7.25
N VAL A 248 17.65 -24.85 7.42
CA VAL A 248 18.26 -24.28 8.63
C VAL A 248 17.93 -22.79 8.77
N CYS A 249 18.12 -22.00 7.71
CA CYS A 249 17.92 -20.55 7.76
C CYS A 249 16.45 -20.12 7.94
N PHE A 250 15.48 -20.97 7.59
CA PHE A 250 14.07 -20.71 7.86
C PHE A 250 13.57 -21.32 9.18
N SER A 251 14.47 -21.93 9.96
CA SER A 251 14.17 -22.47 11.29
C SER A 251 14.42 -21.43 12.40
N ARG A 252 14.24 -21.86 13.65
CA ARG A 252 14.62 -21.09 14.83
C ARG A 252 16.08 -20.64 14.84
N ALA A 253 16.97 -21.35 14.13
CA ALA A 253 18.38 -20.97 14.03
C ALA A 253 18.56 -19.52 13.55
N TRP A 254 17.69 -19.01 12.68
CA TRP A 254 17.74 -17.61 12.25
C TRP A 254 17.35 -16.64 13.36
N LYS A 255 16.22 -16.90 14.02
CA LYS A 255 15.68 -16.05 15.08
C LYS A 255 16.62 -15.99 16.29
N GLU A 256 17.31 -17.08 16.57
CA GLU A 256 18.19 -17.25 17.73
C GLU A 256 19.67 -17.11 17.37
N SER A 257 20.00 -16.79 16.11
CA SER A 257 21.37 -16.66 15.61
C SER A 257 22.28 -17.87 15.91
N ILE A 258 21.75 -19.09 15.74
CA ILE A 258 22.44 -20.36 16.03
C ILE A 258 23.21 -20.84 14.80
N TYR A 259 24.52 -20.60 14.79
CA TYR A 259 25.44 -21.06 13.75
C TYR A 259 25.86 -22.53 13.92
N GLY A 260 26.29 -23.17 12.83
CA GLY A 260 26.78 -24.56 12.86
C GLY A 260 25.67 -25.62 12.99
N SER A 261 24.41 -25.24 12.76
CA SER A 261 23.26 -26.14 12.75
C SER A 261 23.31 -27.11 11.57
N SER A 262 22.58 -28.23 11.68
CA SER A 262 22.43 -29.19 10.58
C SER A 262 20.96 -29.37 10.23
N ALA A 263 20.69 -29.57 8.94
CA ALA A 263 19.46 -30.19 8.49
C ALA A 263 19.74 -31.64 8.12
N TYR A 264 18.70 -32.46 8.08
CA TYR A 264 18.78 -33.78 7.47
C TYR A 264 17.78 -33.89 6.34
N TRP A 265 18.02 -34.83 5.44
CA TRP A 265 17.04 -35.27 4.46
C TRP A 265 16.75 -36.76 4.56
N VAL A 266 15.51 -37.12 4.19
CA VAL A 266 15.01 -38.49 4.13
C VAL A 266 14.16 -38.70 2.88
N ASN A 267 13.94 -39.97 2.53
CA ASN A 267 13.03 -40.36 1.46
C ASN A 267 11.55 -40.28 1.91
N PRO A 268 10.60 -40.21 0.96
CA PRO A 268 9.19 -40.00 1.28
C PRO A 268 8.54 -41.12 2.11
N ASP A 269 8.99 -42.37 1.93
CA ASP A 269 8.54 -43.57 2.65
C ASP A 269 8.91 -43.55 4.15
N GLN A 270 9.94 -42.76 4.50
CA GLN A 270 10.39 -42.53 5.87
C GLN A 270 9.51 -41.53 6.63
N VAL A 271 8.60 -40.82 5.96
CA VAL A 271 7.75 -39.78 6.55
C VAL A 271 6.37 -40.34 6.89
N LYS A 272 6.09 -40.58 8.18
CA LYS A 272 4.79 -41.09 8.62
C LYS A 272 3.78 -39.95 8.79
N LYS A 273 2.71 -40.01 7.98
CA LYS A 273 1.60 -39.04 7.98
C LYS A 273 0.63 -39.22 9.16
N ALA A 274 0.62 -40.42 9.76
CA ALA A 274 -0.14 -40.76 10.94
C ALA A 274 0.76 -40.76 12.19
N ALA A 275 0.17 -40.44 13.34
CA ALA A 275 0.87 -40.56 14.61
C ALA A 275 1.09 -42.05 14.95
N PRO A 276 2.15 -42.40 15.68
CA PRO A 276 2.31 -43.73 16.26
C PRO A 276 1.09 -44.09 17.13
N SER A 277 0.72 -45.37 17.15
CA SER A 277 -0.44 -45.85 17.94
C SER A 277 -0.38 -45.37 19.39
N GLY A 278 -1.41 -44.66 19.84
CA GLY A 278 -1.54 -44.18 21.23
C GLY A 278 -0.91 -42.82 21.53
N GLN A 279 -0.27 -42.14 20.56
CA GLN A 279 0.28 -40.80 20.73
C GLN A 279 -0.45 -39.77 19.86
N SER A 280 -0.60 -38.53 20.35
CA SER A 280 -1.06 -37.39 19.55
C SER A 280 0.14 -36.66 18.96
N MET A 281 0.07 -36.32 17.67
CA MET A 281 1.12 -35.59 16.99
C MET A 281 0.66 -34.16 16.71
N GLY A 282 1.49 -33.17 17.06
CA GLY A 282 1.20 -31.77 16.83
C GLY A 282 0.90 -31.49 15.35
N LYS A 283 -0.04 -30.59 15.08
CA LYS A 283 -0.33 -30.14 13.71
C LYS A 283 0.97 -29.64 13.06
N GLY A 284 1.33 -30.16 11.90
CA GLY A 284 2.56 -29.79 11.19
C GLY A 284 3.81 -30.59 11.54
N SER A 285 3.72 -31.56 12.46
CA SER A 285 4.80 -32.51 12.77
C SER A 285 4.57 -33.84 12.06
N PHE A 286 5.66 -34.55 11.77
CA PHE A 286 5.66 -35.87 11.14
C PHE A 286 6.73 -36.74 11.78
N ALA A 287 6.43 -38.02 12.02
CA ALA A 287 7.43 -38.96 12.51
C ALA A 287 8.34 -39.39 11.35
N ILE A 288 9.64 -39.44 11.62
CA ILE A 288 10.67 -39.80 10.64
C ILE A 288 11.33 -41.10 11.09
N GLU A 289 11.24 -42.13 10.25
CA GLU A 289 11.79 -43.47 10.51
C GLU A 289 13.02 -43.76 9.64
N GLY A 290 13.91 -44.62 10.13
CA GLY A 290 15.10 -45.04 9.39
C GLY A 290 16.25 -44.02 9.42
N GLN A 291 17.19 -44.19 8.49
CA GLN A 291 18.43 -43.41 8.44
C GLN A 291 18.18 -41.97 7.98
N ARG A 292 18.76 -41.01 8.68
CA ARG A 292 18.77 -39.59 8.33
C ARG A 292 20.10 -39.22 7.69
N ASN A 293 20.06 -38.43 6.61
CA ASN A 293 21.25 -37.96 5.92
C ASN A 293 21.51 -36.51 6.30
N PHE A 294 22.53 -36.26 7.11
CA PHE A 294 22.81 -34.94 7.66
C PHE A 294 23.67 -34.08 6.73
N VAL A 295 23.33 -32.79 6.67
CA VAL A 295 24.08 -31.76 5.97
C VAL A 295 24.34 -30.61 6.94
N LYS A 296 25.62 -30.36 7.22
CA LYS A 296 26.06 -29.31 8.14
C LYS A 296 26.06 -27.96 7.44
N ILE A 297 25.44 -26.96 8.07
CA ILE A 297 25.34 -25.60 7.56
C ILE A 297 26.16 -24.67 8.45
N SER A 298 27.17 -24.03 7.87
CA SER A 298 28.12 -23.17 8.60
C SER A 298 27.66 -21.72 8.73
N THR A 299 26.79 -21.24 7.83
CA THR A 299 26.39 -19.83 7.77
C THR A 299 24.87 -19.66 7.79
N LEU A 300 24.42 -18.55 8.36
CA LEU A 300 23.01 -18.12 8.31
C LEU A 300 22.91 -16.97 7.32
N LYS A 301 22.84 -17.30 6.05
CA LYS A 301 22.76 -16.32 4.96
C LYS A 301 21.65 -16.70 4.00
N LEU A 302 20.79 -15.76 3.66
CA LEU A 302 19.74 -15.97 2.66
C LEU A 302 19.84 -14.91 1.57
N CYS A 303 19.45 -15.31 0.36
CA CYS A 303 19.29 -14.42 -0.77
C CYS A 303 17.79 -14.14 -0.95
N VAL A 304 17.38 -12.87 -0.88
CA VAL A 304 16.09 -12.41 -1.39
C VAL A 304 16.32 -12.00 -2.83
N ALA A 305 15.54 -12.54 -3.77
CA ALA A 305 15.78 -12.33 -5.20
C ALA A 305 14.48 -12.16 -5.99
N ILE A 306 14.53 -11.30 -7.01
CA ILE A 306 13.56 -11.34 -8.11
C ILE A 306 14.17 -12.14 -9.25
N ILE A 307 13.51 -13.23 -9.64
CA ILE A 307 13.93 -14.07 -10.76
C ILE A 307 12.96 -13.90 -11.93
N LYS A 308 13.47 -13.97 -13.17
CA LYS A 308 12.64 -14.01 -14.38
C LYS A 308 12.38 -15.46 -14.76
N GLN A 309 11.11 -15.84 -14.87
CA GLN A 309 10.68 -17.14 -15.37
C GLN A 309 9.68 -16.91 -16.51
N GLU A 310 10.07 -17.34 -17.72
CA GLU A 310 9.33 -17.05 -18.95
C GLU A 310 9.12 -15.52 -19.09
N GLU A 311 7.87 -15.07 -19.24
CA GLU A 311 7.49 -13.66 -19.34
C GLU A 311 7.16 -13.00 -18.00
N ASN A 312 7.42 -13.67 -16.87
CA ASN A 312 7.00 -13.18 -15.56
C ASN A 312 8.13 -13.08 -14.54
N TYR A 313 8.03 -12.10 -13.63
CA TYR A 313 8.95 -11.94 -12.51
C TYR A 313 8.40 -12.56 -11.23
N MET A 314 9.27 -13.18 -10.43
CA MET A 314 8.92 -13.84 -9.17
C MET A 314 9.83 -13.38 -8.05
N LEU A 315 9.25 -12.95 -6.93
CA LEU A 315 9.97 -12.67 -5.71
C LEU A 315 10.11 -13.93 -4.87
N THR A 316 11.33 -14.24 -4.45
CA THR A 316 11.62 -15.40 -3.62
C THR A 316 12.74 -15.15 -2.60
N CYS A 317 12.93 -16.09 -1.69
CA CYS A 317 14.03 -16.11 -0.74
C CYS A 317 14.54 -17.53 -0.50
N GLY A 318 15.86 -17.72 -0.59
CA GLY A 318 16.49 -19.05 -0.49
C GLY A 318 18.00 -18.96 -0.32
N PRO A 319 18.76 -19.99 -0.74
CA PRO A 319 20.21 -20.07 -0.54
C PRO A 319 20.96 -18.95 -1.29
N PRO A 320 22.21 -18.64 -0.88
CA PRO A 320 23.01 -17.59 -1.53
C PRO A 320 23.20 -17.75 -3.04
N SER A 321 23.22 -18.98 -3.56
CA SER A 321 23.36 -19.28 -5.00
C SER A 321 22.25 -18.70 -5.88
N LEU A 322 21.14 -18.24 -5.31
CA LEU A 322 20.09 -17.56 -6.06
C LEU A 322 20.55 -16.26 -6.73
N GLN A 323 21.63 -15.63 -6.26
CA GLN A 323 22.17 -14.43 -6.88
C GLN A 323 22.57 -14.67 -8.35
N ASP A 324 22.97 -15.89 -8.71
CA ASP A 324 23.48 -16.22 -10.05
C ASP A 324 22.37 -16.26 -11.13
N ARG A 325 21.10 -16.21 -10.73
CA ARG A 325 19.92 -16.34 -11.64
C ARG A 325 18.83 -15.32 -11.34
N CYS A 326 19.21 -14.17 -10.79
CA CYS A 326 18.28 -13.12 -10.46
C CYS A 326 18.39 -11.94 -11.41
N VAL A 327 17.42 -11.03 -11.30
CA VAL A 327 17.46 -9.69 -11.89
C VAL A 327 17.83 -8.65 -10.83
N CYS A 328 17.43 -8.93 -9.59
CA CYS A 328 17.83 -8.18 -8.41
C CYS A 328 17.98 -9.18 -7.26
N TYR A 329 19.02 -9.02 -6.45
CA TYR A 329 19.19 -9.74 -5.20
C TYR A 329 19.55 -8.82 -4.03
N ALA A 330 19.22 -9.29 -2.84
CA ALA A 330 19.70 -8.75 -1.58
C ALA A 330 20.10 -9.91 -0.67
N MET A 331 21.35 -9.91 -0.21
CA MET A 331 21.82 -10.86 0.79
C MET A 331 21.47 -10.37 2.18
N ILE A 332 20.94 -11.29 2.99
CA ILE A 332 20.55 -11.03 4.36
C ILE A 332 21.19 -12.06 5.30
N GLU A 333 21.38 -11.64 6.55
CA GLU A 333 21.83 -12.44 7.70
C GLU A 333 20.98 -12.08 8.92
N PRO A 334 20.99 -12.90 10.01
CA PRO A 334 20.40 -12.51 11.28
C PRO A 334 20.96 -11.15 11.74
N GLY A 335 20.07 -10.28 12.22
CA GLY A 335 20.44 -8.90 12.50
C GLY A 335 19.54 -8.22 13.51
N SER A 336 19.30 -6.92 13.32
CA SER A 336 18.54 -6.09 14.26
C SER A 336 17.29 -5.45 13.68
N MET A 337 17.04 -5.56 12.36
CA MET A 337 15.86 -4.95 11.74
C MET A 337 14.67 -5.92 11.71
N GLU A 338 13.52 -5.42 12.13
CA GLU A 338 12.23 -6.08 11.96
C GLU A 338 11.91 -6.38 10.49
N MET A 339 11.15 -7.45 10.23
CA MET A 339 10.83 -7.94 8.88
C MET A 339 10.25 -6.87 7.96
N VAL A 340 9.37 -6.00 8.48
CA VAL A 340 8.76 -4.91 7.69
C VAL A 340 9.80 -3.85 7.29
N ASN A 341 10.75 -3.54 8.16
CA ASN A 341 11.76 -2.53 7.90
C ASN A 341 12.82 -3.04 6.92
N ILE A 342 13.26 -4.30 7.08
CA ILE A 342 14.17 -4.92 6.13
C ILE A 342 13.49 -5.12 4.75
N ALA A 343 12.20 -5.49 4.71
CA ALA A 343 11.43 -5.57 3.47
C ALA A 343 11.37 -4.23 2.72
N LYS A 344 11.08 -3.13 3.44
CA LYS A 344 11.13 -1.77 2.86
C LYS A 344 12.51 -1.43 2.32
N LYS A 345 13.58 -1.76 3.07
CA LYS A 345 14.96 -1.50 2.66
C LYS A 345 15.32 -2.26 1.38
N ILE A 346 15.00 -3.55 1.30
CA ILE A 346 15.24 -4.38 0.12
C ILE A 346 14.46 -3.85 -1.08
N ARG A 347 13.17 -3.52 -0.90
CA ARG A 347 12.33 -2.96 -1.97
C ARG A 347 12.91 -1.67 -2.54
N VAL A 348 13.42 -0.77 -1.68
CA VAL A 348 14.07 0.46 -2.15
C VAL A 348 15.30 0.14 -2.99
N GLN A 349 16.14 -0.81 -2.57
CA GLN A 349 17.30 -1.23 -3.37
C GLN A 349 16.87 -1.81 -4.72
N PHE A 350 15.84 -2.65 -4.75
CA PHE A 350 15.39 -3.26 -5.99
C PHE A 350 14.80 -2.23 -6.96
N ILE A 351 14.10 -1.21 -6.44
CA ILE A 351 13.63 -0.07 -7.25
C ILE A 351 14.80 0.74 -7.80
N THR A 352 15.87 0.95 -7.01
CA THR A 352 17.07 1.65 -7.48
C THR A 352 17.79 0.86 -8.58
N ILE A 353 17.86 -0.47 -8.47
CA ILE A 353 18.51 -1.36 -9.44
C ILE A 353 17.68 -1.46 -10.72
N ASN A 354 16.39 -1.71 -10.60
CA ASN A 354 15.46 -1.79 -11.72
C ASN A 354 14.09 -1.25 -11.29
N GLU A 355 13.78 -0.03 -11.71
CA GLU A 355 12.59 0.69 -11.26
C GLU A 355 11.29 -0.04 -11.61
N GLU A 356 11.17 -0.54 -12.84
CA GLU A 356 9.97 -1.23 -13.31
C GLU A 356 9.75 -2.52 -12.52
N ILE A 357 10.80 -3.33 -12.35
CA ILE A 357 10.73 -4.65 -11.70
C ILE A 357 10.60 -4.52 -10.18
N GLY A 358 11.32 -3.59 -9.55
CA GLY A 358 11.26 -3.36 -8.11
C GLY A 358 9.89 -2.87 -7.65
N LYS A 359 9.14 -2.18 -8.51
CA LYS A 359 7.77 -1.71 -8.26
C LYS A 359 6.70 -2.82 -8.37
N LEU A 360 7.01 -3.97 -8.98
CA LEU A 360 6.07 -5.09 -9.18
C LEU A 360 5.53 -5.67 -7.87
N PHE A 361 6.34 -5.66 -6.82
CA PHE A 361 6.04 -6.35 -5.57
C PHE A 361 5.67 -5.35 -4.46
N SER A 362 4.63 -5.69 -3.71
CA SER A 362 4.21 -4.95 -2.52
C SER A 362 5.15 -5.23 -1.36
N ILE A 363 5.14 -4.37 -0.33
CA ILE A 363 5.94 -4.62 0.89
C ILE A 363 5.56 -5.95 1.54
N ASP A 364 4.28 -6.32 1.50
CA ASP A 364 3.78 -7.59 2.05
C ASP A 364 4.38 -8.80 1.32
N ASP A 365 4.59 -8.72 0.01
CA ASP A 365 5.27 -9.79 -0.76
C ASP A 365 6.71 -10.01 -0.26
N TYR A 366 7.44 -8.93 0.02
CA TYR A 366 8.79 -9.02 0.61
C TYR A 366 8.75 -9.59 2.03
N VAL A 367 7.86 -9.09 2.89
CA VAL A 367 7.68 -9.63 4.26
C VAL A 367 7.39 -11.12 4.22
N ARG A 368 6.59 -11.55 3.25
CA ARG A 368 6.16 -12.94 3.10
C ARG A 368 7.31 -13.90 2.79
N VAL A 369 8.30 -13.49 1.98
CA VAL A 369 9.43 -14.36 1.60
C VAL A 369 10.53 -14.43 2.67
N LEU A 370 10.63 -13.39 3.51
CA LEU A 370 11.68 -13.29 4.53
C LEU A 370 11.62 -14.40 5.60
N PRO A 371 12.77 -14.71 6.23
CA PRO A 371 12.83 -15.57 7.40
C PRO A 371 12.17 -14.92 8.62
N SER A 372 11.67 -15.74 9.53
CA SER A 372 11.11 -15.25 10.78
C SER A 372 12.23 -14.86 11.74
N GLY A 373 12.33 -13.57 12.05
CA GLY A 373 13.33 -13.03 12.98
C GLY A 373 13.89 -11.69 12.49
N LEU A 374 14.76 -11.11 13.31
CA LEU A 374 15.46 -9.89 12.96
C LEU A 374 16.51 -10.18 11.90
N SER A 375 16.63 -9.30 10.91
CA SER A 375 17.54 -9.47 9.79
C SER A 375 18.37 -8.21 9.56
N HIS A 376 19.48 -8.37 8.85
CA HIS A 376 20.33 -7.30 8.35
C HIS A 376 20.69 -7.60 6.89
N MET A 377 20.70 -6.56 6.04
CA MET A 377 21.07 -6.69 4.63
C MET A 377 22.54 -6.34 4.48
N ILE A 378 23.32 -7.29 3.96
CA ILE A 378 24.78 -7.22 3.85
C ILE A 378 25.25 -6.79 2.45
N ASP A 379 24.49 -7.14 1.40
CA ASP A 379 24.83 -6.86 0.01
C ASP A 379 23.56 -6.80 -0.85
N SER A 380 23.62 -6.12 -1.99
CA SER A 380 22.55 -6.10 -2.98
C SER A 380 23.09 -5.75 -4.37
N GLY A 381 22.56 -6.42 -5.41
CA GLY A 381 22.99 -6.23 -6.78
C GLY A 381 21.98 -6.76 -7.79
N SER A 382 22.39 -6.78 -9.07
CA SER A 382 21.60 -7.27 -10.20
C SER A 382 22.17 -8.55 -10.78
#